data_AF-A0A4Y2F1N8-F1
#
_entry.id   AF-A0A4Y2F1N8-F1
#
_cell.length_a   1.000
_cell.length_b   1.000
_cell.length_c   1.000
_cell.angle_alpha   90.00
_cell.angle_beta   90.00
_cell.angle_gamma   90.00
#
_symmetry.space_group_name_H-M   'P 1'
#
loop_
_entity.id
_entity.type
_entity.pdbx_description
1 polymer ?
#
loop_
_entity_poly.entity_id
_entity_poly.type
_entity_poly.pdbx_seq_one_letter_code
_entity_poly.pdbx_strand_id
1 'polypeptide(L)'
;METDISAKVLTTEDAWSSSEVQKAQLEDPAIRPILERKLNSEDRPSWQEIAPESPATKRYWALWDSLHLKDGVLYRKWESDGGSSCCWQLILPKSRIQEVLRETHDSASGGHFGVMKTLSKTRERFYWDRLRADVEKWCRECHACGARK
;
A
#
# COMPACT_ATOMS: atom_id res chain seq x y z
N MET A 1 -8.91 -11.24 -39.93
CA MET A 1 -8.10 -11.64 -38.76
C MET A 1 -7.70 -10.35 -38.08
N GLU A 2 -8.62 -9.83 -37.27
CA GLU A 2 -8.43 -8.57 -36.53
C GLU A 2 -7.83 -8.96 -35.19
N THR A 3 -6.59 -8.55 -34.96
CA THR A 3 -5.93 -8.73 -33.67
C THR A 3 -6.50 -7.69 -32.72
N ASP A 4 -7.33 -8.16 -31.79
CA ASP A 4 -7.83 -7.41 -30.64
C ASP A 4 -6.63 -7.06 -29.73
N ILE A 5 -6.12 -5.84 -29.89
CA ILE A 5 -5.15 -5.25 -28.98
C ILE A 5 -5.95 -4.74 -27.78
N SER A 6 -6.25 -5.66 -26.86
CA SER A 6 -6.66 -5.30 -25.51
C SER A 6 -5.50 -4.56 -24.84
N ALA A 7 -5.52 -3.23 -24.92
CA ALA A 7 -4.63 -2.36 -24.17
C ALA A 7 -4.80 -2.65 -22.67
N LYS A 8 -3.93 -3.51 -22.13
CA LYS A 8 -3.79 -3.67 -20.69
C LYS A 8 -3.32 -2.33 -20.15
N VAL A 9 -4.21 -1.62 -19.47
CA VAL A 9 -3.84 -0.50 -18.62
C VAL A 9 -2.81 -1.04 -17.65
N LEU A 10 -1.54 -0.66 -17.79
CA LEU A 10 -0.50 -0.99 -16.81
C LEU A 10 -0.96 -0.41 -15.47
N THR A 11 -1.43 -1.26 -14.59
CA THR A 11 -1.68 -0.92 -13.19
C THR A 11 -0.35 -1.10 -12.45
N THR A 12 -0.03 -0.21 -11.51
CA THR A 12 1.24 -0.28 -10.72
C THR A 12 1.50 -1.59 -9.97
N GLU A 13 0.54 -2.50 -9.89
CA GLU A 13 0.80 -3.86 -9.36
C GLU A 13 1.77 -4.64 -10.26
N ASP A 14 1.74 -4.38 -11.56
CA ASP A 14 2.63 -5.00 -12.54
C ASP A 14 3.92 -4.18 -12.77
N ALA A 15 4.08 -3.04 -12.10
CA ALA A 15 5.19 -2.11 -12.37
C ALA A 15 6.51 -2.50 -11.69
N TRP A 16 6.46 -3.31 -10.61
CA TRP A 16 7.65 -3.65 -9.83
C TRP A 16 7.75 -5.15 -9.59
N SER A 17 8.96 -5.67 -9.73
CA SER A 17 9.23 -7.07 -9.37
C SER A 17 9.14 -7.28 -7.86
N SER A 18 8.78 -8.50 -7.44
CA SER A 18 8.75 -8.88 -6.02
C SER A 18 10.09 -8.61 -5.32
N SER A 19 11.22 -8.83 -6.00
CA SER A 19 12.55 -8.54 -5.46
C SER A 19 12.79 -7.05 -5.20
N GLU A 20 12.36 -6.17 -6.12
CA GLU A 20 12.51 -4.72 -5.94
C GLU A 20 11.62 -4.20 -4.80
N VAL A 21 10.43 -4.77 -4.66
CA VAL A 21 9.50 -4.41 -3.58
C VAL A 21 10.02 -4.91 -2.25
N GLN A 22 10.47 -6.17 -2.17
CA GLN A 22 11.06 -6.75 -0.96
C GLN A 22 12.26 -5.93 -0.49
N LYS A 23 13.18 -5.60 -1.42
CA LYS A 23 14.34 -4.75 -1.11
C LYS A 23 13.90 -3.41 -0.51
N ALA A 24 12.92 -2.74 -1.12
CA ALA A 24 12.41 -1.47 -0.62
C ALA A 24 11.71 -1.61 0.76
N GLN A 25 11.05 -2.74 1.05
CA GLN A 25 10.49 -3.02 2.37
C GLN A 25 11.57 -3.26 3.43
N LEU A 26 12.67 -3.92 3.07
CA LEU A 26 13.83 -4.09 3.95
C LEU A 26 14.59 -2.79 4.19
N GLU A 27 14.56 -1.84 3.25
CA GLU A 27 15.15 -0.51 3.43
C GLU A 27 14.26 0.43 4.27
N ASP A 28 12.95 0.15 4.37
CA ASP A 28 12.02 0.97 5.15
C ASP A 28 12.12 0.65 6.66
N PRO A 29 12.51 1.62 7.51
CA PRO A 29 12.73 1.38 8.93
C PRO A 29 11.46 1.01 9.71
N ALA A 30 10.27 1.32 9.19
CA ALA A 30 9.01 0.96 9.84
C ALA A 30 8.52 -0.44 9.43
N ILE A 31 8.85 -0.89 8.22
CA ILE A 31 8.40 -2.18 7.68
C ILE A 31 9.41 -3.29 7.95
N ARG A 32 10.72 -3.00 7.80
CA ARG A 32 11.81 -3.97 7.96
C ARG A 32 11.67 -4.84 9.21
N PRO A 33 11.43 -4.30 10.43
CA PRO A 33 11.36 -5.14 11.63
C PRO A 33 10.22 -6.16 11.58
N ILE A 34 9.11 -5.84 10.90
CA ILE A 34 7.97 -6.76 10.76
C ILE A 34 8.25 -7.79 9.67
N LEU A 35 8.84 -7.38 8.55
CA LEU A 35 9.21 -8.27 7.46
C LEU A 35 10.24 -9.32 7.93
N GLU A 36 11.32 -8.88 8.58
CA GLU A 36 12.34 -9.79 9.12
C GLU A 36 11.72 -10.80 10.11
N ARG A 37 10.79 -10.35 10.95
CA ARG A 37 10.13 -11.26 11.89
C ARG A 37 9.24 -12.27 11.19
N LYS A 38 8.44 -11.85 10.20
CA LYS A 38 7.61 -12.76 9.39
C LYS A 38 8.42 -13.77 8.58
N LEU A 39 9.64 -13.40 8.17
CA LEU A 39 10.55 -14.31 7.45
C LEU A 39 11.16 -15.37 8.38
N ASN A 40 11.33 -15.05 9.66
CA ASN A 40 11.98 -15.93 10.64
C ASN A 40 11.00 -16.76 11.49
N SER A 41 9.77 -16.29 11.70
CA SER A 41 8.75 -16.96 12.51
C SER A 41 7.33 -16.58 12.09
N GLU A 42 6.40 -17.52 12.24
CA GLU A 42 4.96 -17.27 12.08
C GLU A 42 4.35 -16.59 13.33
N ASP A 43 4.99 -16.79 14.49
CA ASP A 43 4.49 -16.30 15.77
C ASP A 43 4.57 -14.79 15.87
N ARG A 44 3.51 -14.21 16.43
CA ARG A 44 3.45 -12.78 16.70
C ARG A 44 4.48 -12.42 17.77
N PRO A 45 5.37 -11.44 17.51
CA PRO A 45 6.32 -10.95 18.50
C PRO A 45 5.57 -10.44 19.74
N SER A 46 6.14 -10.66 20.91
CA SER A 46 5.59 -10.16 22.16
C SER A 46 5.64 -8.63 22.21
N TRP A 47 4.87 -8.05 23.15
CA TRP A 47 4.91 -6.61 23.36
C TRP A 47 6.30 -6.12 23.77
N GLN A 48 7.04 -6.88 24.57
CA GLN A 48 8.38 -6.50 25.04
C GLN A 48 9.36 -6.32 23.88
N GLU A 49 9.25 -7.16 22.84
CA GLU A 49 10.10 -7.09 21.64
C GLU A 49 9.75 -5.91 20.74
N ILE A 50 8.51 -5.44 20.76
CA ILE A 50 8.00 -4.39 19.85
C ILE A 50 7.89 -3.03 20.54
N ALA A 51 7.85 -2.98 21.88
CA ALA A 51 7.82 -1.76 22.66
C ALA A 51 8.92 -0.73 22.30
N PRO A 52 10.18 -1.10 21.97
CA PRO A 52 11.19 -0.11 21.56
C PRO A 52 11.02 0.40 20.12
N GLU A 53 10.19 -0.25 19.30
CA GLU A 53 10.03 0.09 17.89
C GLU A 53 9.25 1.39 17.66
N SER A 54 9.35 1.90 16.43
CA SER A 54 8.64 3.12 16.02
C SER A 54 7.10 2.97 16.13
N PRO A 55 6.36 4.09 16.27
CA PRO A 55 4.89 4.04 16.22
C PRO A 55 4.32 3.42 14.93
N ALA A 56 5.01 3.59 13.80
CA ALA A 56 4.60 3.00 12.53
C ALA A 56 4.79 1.48 12.53
N THR A 57 5.95 1.00 13.01
CA THR A 57 6.22 -0.44 13.20
C THR A 57 5.17 -1.08 14.10
N LYS A 58 4.83 -0.42 15.22
CA LYS A 58 3.78 -0.89 16.15
C LYS A 58 2.40 -1.00 15.50
N ARG A 59 2.07 -0.11 14.56
CA ARG A 59 0.82 -0.19 13.80
C ARG A 59 0.81 -1.40 12.86
N TYR A 60 1.93 -1.69 12.19
CA TYR A 60 2.04 -2.93 11.41
C TYR A 60 1.99 -4.18 12.31
N TRP A 61 2.66 -4.17 13.47
CA TRP A 61 2.56 -5.24 14.45
C TRP A 61 1.12 -5.47 14.95
N ALA A 62 0.34 -4.40 15.15
CA ALA A 62 -1.07 -4.52 15.51
C ALA A 62 -1.91 -5.26 14.45
N LEU A 63 -1.44 -5.26 13.20
CA LEU A 63 -2.04 -5.93 12.06
C LEU A 63 -1.46 -7.34 11.80
N TRP A 64 -0.59 -7.86 12.67
CA TRP A 64 0.21 -9.08 12.44
C TRP A 64 -0.56 -10.24 11.81
N ASP A 65 -1.76 -10.54 12.32
CA ASP A 65 -2.57 -11.68 11.90
C ASP A 65 -3.13 -11.50 10.48
N SER A 66 -3.27 -10.24 10.04
CA SER A 66 -3.63 -9.90 8.65
C SER A 66 -2.41 -9.81 7.73
N LEU A 67 -1.18 -9.81 8.26
CA LEU A 67 0.04 -9.68 7.47
C LEU A 67 0.58 -11.04 7.02
N HIS A 68 0.82 -11.18 5.72
CA HIS A 68 1.23 -12.43 5.08
C HIS A 68 2.37 -12.16 4.09
N LEU A 69 3.24 -13.14 3.93
CA LEU A 69 4.29 -13.10 2.92
C LEU A 69 3.80 -13.70 1.60
N LYS A 70 4.18 -13.06 0.50
CA LYS A 70 4.06 -13.60 -0.87
C LYS A 70 5.36 -13.35 -1.59
N ASP A 71 6.06 -14.41 -2.00
CA ASP A 71 7.38 -14.32 -2.64
C ASP A 71 8.36 -13.42 -1.86
N GLY A 72 8.31 -13.50 -0.53
CA GLY A 72 9.15 -12.71 0.37
C GLY A 72 8.72 -11.24 0.57
N VAL A 73 7.62 -10.81 -0.05
CA VAL A 73 7.05 -9.46 0.09
C VAL A 73 5.91 -9.47 1.10
N LEU A 74 5.85 -8.44 1.94
CA LEU A 74 4.81 -8.28 2.95
C LEU A 74 3.52 -7.70 2.35
N TYR A 75 2.43 -8.45 2.49
CA TYR A 75 1.07 -8.05 2.13
C TYR A 75 0.16 -8.06 3.35
N ARG A 76 -0.94 -7.32 3.25
CA ARG A 76 -2.06 -7.35 4.18
C ARG A 76 -3.27 -7.99 3.51
N LYS A 77 -3.85 -8.98 4.14
CA LYS A 77 -5.16 -9.52 3.80
C LYS A 77 -6.23 -8.58 4.39
N TRP A 78 -7.09 -8.02 3.55
CA TRP A 78 -8.18 -7.15 3.98
C TRP A 78 -9.51 -7.72 3.49
N GLU A 79 -10.48 -7.82 4.39
CA GLU A 79 -11.85 -8.16 4.04
C GLU A 79 -12.66 -6.87 3.94
N SER A 80 -13.35 -6.68 2.82
CA SER A 80 -14.24 -5.53 2.63
C SER A 80 -15.37 -5.56 3.67
N ASP A 81 -15.90 -4.38 4.04
CA ASP A 81 -16.92 -4.22 5.07
C ASP A 81 -18.21 -5.02 4.81
N GLY A 82 -18.43 -5.48 3.57
CA GLY A 82 -19.55 -6.34 3.17
C GLY A 82 -19.24 -7.85 3.12
N GLY A 83 -18.08 -8.30 3.61
CA GLY A 83 -17.68 -9.72 3.68
C GLY A 83 -17.54 -10.46 2.34
N SER A 84 -17.80 -9.77 1.22
CA SER A 84 -17.97 -10.39 -0.11
C SER A 84 -16.68 -10.41 -0.94
N SER A 85 -15.63 -9.71 -0.49
CA SER A 85 -14.35 -9.66 -1.20
C SER A 85 -13.17 -9.52 -0.23
N CYS A 86 -12.22 -10.45 -0.35
CA CYS A 86 -10.90 -10.36 0.23
C CYS A 86 -9.97 -9.70 -0.79
N CYS A 87 -9.34 -8.57 -0.44
CA CYS A 87 -8.28 -7.98 -1.23
C CYS A 87 -6.93 -8.13 -0.54
N TRP A 88 -5.88 -8.26 -1.36
CA TRP A 88 -4.51 -8.29 -0.91
C TRP A 88 -3.90 -6.92 -1.14
N GLN A 89 -3.55 -6.25 -0.05
CA GLN A 89 -2.95 -4.92 -0.11
C GLN A 89 -1.43 -5.06 0.07
N LEU A 90 -0.64 -4.59 -0.88
CA LEU A 90 0.80 -4.50 -0.71
C LEU A 90 1.12 -3.51 0.43
N ILE A 91 1.97 -3.92 1.38
CA ILE A 91 2.53 -2.99 2.37
C ILE A 91 3.54 -2.10 1.66
N LEU A 92 3.13 -0.88 1.33
CA LEU A 92 3.88 0.00 0.46
C LEU A 92 5.00 0.70 1.24
N PRO A 93 6.29 0.55 0.84
CA PRO A 93 7.38 1.28 1.46
C PRO A 93 7.29 2.77 1.16
N LYS A 94 7.78 3.59 2.09
CA LYS A 94 7.65 5.06 2.02
C LYS A 94 8.20 5.65 0.73
N SER A 95 9.26 5.07 0.17
CA SER A 95 9.89 5.48 -1.08
C SER A 95 8.96 5.41 -2.29
N ARG A 96 7.90 4.59 -2.26
CA ARG A 96 6.98 4.36 -3.38
C ARG A 96 5.62 5.08 -3.22
N ILE A 97 5.35 5.70 -2.07
CA ILE A 97 4.06 6.37 -1.80
C ILE A 97 3.76 7.47 -2.84
N GLN A 98 4.75 8.30 -3.16
CA GLN A 98 4.56 9.41 -4.10
C GLN A 98 4.17 8.94 -5.51
N GLU A 99 4.72 7.82 -5.95
CA GLU A 99 4.41 7.21 -7.25
C GLU A 99 2.96 6.72 -7.30
N VAL A 100 2.52 6.00 -6.25
CA VAL A 100 1.15 5.51 -6.13
C VAL A 100 0.12 6.65 -6.02
N LEU A 101 0.43 7.69 -5.25
CA LEU A 101 -0.46 8.86 -5.13
C LEU A 101 -0.63 9.57 -6.48
N ARG A 102 0.46 9.76 -7.22
CA ARG A 102 0.43 10.36 -8.56
C ARG A 102 -0.41 9.51 -9.53
N GLU A 103 -0.23 8.20 -9.55
CA GLU A 103 -1.01 7.31 -10.43
C GLU A 103 -2.50 7.31 -10.04
N THR A 104 -2.81 7.17 -8.75
CA THR A 104 -4.20 7.05 -8.29
C THR A 104 -4.98 8.36 -8.30
N HIS A 105 -4.30 9.52 -8.32
CA HIS A 105 -4.92 10.85 -8.33
C HIS A 105 -4.72 11.63 -9.63
N ASP A 106 -3.48 11.74 -10.13
CA ASP A 106 -3.11 12.67 -11.21
C ASP A 106 -3.23 12.05 -12.61
N SER A 107 -3.29 10.72 -12.72
CA SER A 107 -3.38 10.06 -14.02
C SER A 107 -4.78 10.20 -14.64
N ALA A 108 -4.89 9.91 -15.94
CA ALA A 108 -6.19 9.85 -16.62
C ALA A 108 -7.17 8.85 -15.95
N SER A 109 -6.66 7.78 -15.32
CA SER A 109 -7.46 6.82 -14.56
C SER A 109 -7.75 7.28 -13.12
N GLY A 110 -6.95 8.20 -12.57
CA GLY A 110 -7.13 8.87 -11.28
C GLY A 110 -8.03 10.11 -11.33
N GLY A 111 -8.17 10.73 -12.49
CA GLY A 111 -9.22 11.72 -12.82
C GLY A 111 -9.33 12.92 -11.88
N HIS A 112 -8.29 13.24 -11.09
CA HIS A 112 -8.35 14.23 -10.02
C HIS A 112 -9.51 13.98 -9.04
N PHE A 113 -9.76 12.71 -8.71
CA PHE A 113 -10.86 12.37 -7.82
C PHE A 113 -10.68 12.98 -6.42
N GLY A 114 -11.81 13.32 -5.79
CA GLY A 114 -11.82 13.75 -4.38
C GLY A 114 -11.33 12.64 -3.45
N VAL A 115 -10.91 13.05 -2.24
CA VAL A 115 -10.26 12.20 -1.21
C VAL A 115 -10.86 10.80 -1.09
N MET A 116 -12.19 10.68 -0.97
CA MET A 116 -12.85 9.39 -0.73
C MET A 116 -12.61 8.38 -1.85
N LYS A 117 -12.67 8.82 -3.11
CA LYS A 117 -12.52 7.93 -4.26
C LYS A 117 -11.06 7.58 -4.51
N THR A 118 -10.14 8.52 -4.33
CA THR A 118 -8.69 8.22 -4.32
C THR A 118 -8.37 7.19 -3.24
N LEU A 119 -8.84 7.41 -2.01
CA LEU A 119 -8.64 6.51 -0.89
C LEU A 119 -9.20 5.10 -1.15
N SER A 120 -10.40 5.01 -1.73
CA SER A 120 -11.01 3.73 -2.11
C SER A 120 -10.15 2.97 -3.10
N LYS A 121 -9.73 3.62 -4.19
CA LYS A 121 -8.88 3.02 -5.23
C LYS A 121 -7.52 2.59 -4.70
N THR A 122 -6.88 3.42 -3.87
CA THR A 122 -5.60 3.06 -3.25
C THR A 122 -5.74 1.81 -2.39
N ARG A 123 -6.82 1.68 -1.62
CA ARG A 123 -7.07 0.54 -0.72
C ARG A 123 -7.42 -0.76 -1.46
N GLU A 124 -7.74 -0.71 -2.74
CA GLU A 124 -7.91 -1.95 -3.50
C GLU A 124 -6.59 -2.74 -3.57
N ARG A 125 -5.44 -2.05 -3.54
CA ARG A 125 -4.12 -2.61 -3.89
C ARG A 125 -3.01 -2.32 -2.88
N PHE A 126 -3.11 -1.24 -2.10
CA PHE A 126 -2.03 -0.76 -1.25
C PHE A 126 -2.47 -0.43 0.17
N TYR A 127 -1.54 -0.59 1.12
CA TYR A 127 -1.67 -0.11 2.48
C TYR A 127 -0.33 0.43 2.98
N TRP A 128 -0.35 1.53 3.72
CA TRP A 128 0.81 2.02 4.48
C TRP A 128 0.34 2.80 5.71
N ASP A 129 1.29 3.04 6.62
CA ASP A 129 1.04 3.89 7.78
C ASP A 129 0.56 5.30 7.37
N ARG A 130 -0.54 5.78 7.97
CA ARG A 130 -1.15 7.08 7.68
C ARG A 130 -1.66 7.28 6.25
N LEU A 131 -1.94 6.21 5.50
CA LEU A 131 -2.49 6.25 4.14
C LEU A 131 -3.60 7.30 3.95
N ARG A 132 -4.60 7.34 4.83
CA ARG A 132 -5.68 8.34 4.77
C ARG A 132 -5.17 9.77 4.83
N ALA A 133 -4.28 10.07 5.78
CA ALA A 133 -3.76 11.42 5.98
C ALA A 133 -2.90 11.87 4.79
N ASP A 134 -2.11 10.96 4.21
CA ASP A 134 -1.30 11.26 3.03
C ASP A 134 -2.16 11.49 1.79
N VAL A 135 -3.22 10.70 1.57
CA VAL A 135 -4.19 10.92 0.49
C VAL A 135 -4.92 12.26 0.65
N GLU A 136 -5.36 12.58 1.88
CA GLU A 136 -6.01 13.86 2.18
C GLU A 136 -5.09 15.05 1.91
N LYS A 137 -3.83 14.96 2.32
CA LYS A 137 -2.81 15.98 2.06
C LYS A 137 -2.58 16.14 0.57
N TRP A 138 -2.36 15.04 -0.16
CA TRP A 138 -2.11 15.04 -1.60
C TRP A 138 -3.24 15.72 -2.38
N CYS A 139 -4.50 15.33 -2.13
CA CYS A 139 -5.65 15.92 -2.81
C CYS A 139 -5.81 17.41 -2.50
N ARG A 140 -5.47 17.84 -1.28
CA ARG A 140 -5.55 19.26 -0.86
C ARG A 140 -4.48 20.12 -1.55
N GLU A 141 -3.28 19.58 -1.73
CA GLU A 141 -2.15 20.28 -2.34
C GLU A 141 -2.19 20.24 -3.89
N CYS A 142 -3.14 19.52 -4.49
CA CYS A 142 -3.30 19.45 -5.93
C CYS A 142 -3.83 20.78 -6.52
N HIS A 143 -2.97 21.47 -7.27
CA HIS A 143 -3.32 22.72 -7.95
C HIS A 143 -4.49 22.57 -8.94
N ALA A 144 -4.54 21.46 -9.69
CA ALA A 144 -5.61 21.21 -10.67
C ALA A 144 -6.99 21.03 -9.99
N CYS A 145 -7.02 20.40 -8.81
CA CYS A 145 -8.23 20.29 -7.99
C CYS A 145 -8.63 21.64 -7.37
N GLY A 146 -7.64 22.43 -6.91
CA GLY A 146 -7.87 23.74 -6.31
C GLY A 146 -8.43 24.78 -7.30
N ALA A 147 -8.02 24.72 -8.58
CA ALA A 147 -8.49 25.62 -9.62
C ALA A 147 -9.92 25.31 -10.14
N ARG A 148 -10.49 24.16 -9.75
CA ARG A 148 -11.83 23.69 -10.16
C ARG A 148 -12.90 23.87 -9.08
N LYS A 149 -12.56 24.51 -7.96
CA LYS A 149 -13.52 24.84 -6.89
C LYS A 149 -14.32 26.10 -7.19
#